data_AF-A0A944SZI1-F1
#
_entry.id   AF-A0A944SZI1-F1
#
_cell.length_a   1.000
_cell.length_b   1.000
_cell.length_c   1.000
_cell.angle_alpha   90.00
_cell.angle_beta   90.00
_cell.angle_gamma   90.00
#
_symmetry.space_group_name_H-M   'P 1'
#
loop_
_entity.id
_entity.type
_entity.pdbx_description
1 polymer ?
#
loop_
_entity_poly.entity_id
_entity_poly.type
_entity_poly.pdbx_seq_one_letter_code
_entity_poly.pdbx_strand_id
1 'polypeptide(L)'
;YFGSSLETLESLYLDIANPQQNIRFYLGYSGWSSGQLDGEMEQNSWLVQSADERLVFLDQEDQIWSQSVNSLGKKYQYLTKAPVNPQWN
;
A
#
# COMPACT_ATOMS: atom_id res chain seq x y z
N TYR A 1 5.51 11.81 -0.61
CA TYR A 1 6.19 11.17 -1.74
C TYR A 1 7.40 12.03 -2.08
N PHE A 2 8.61 11.55 -1.78
CA PHE A 2 9.84 12.30 -2.03
C PHE A 2 10.38 11.87 -3.41
N GLY A 3 10.17 12.70 -4.43
CA GLY A 3 10.96 12.61 -5.66
C GLY A 3 12.29 13.29 -5.39
N SER A 4 13.23 12.60 -4.74
CA SER A 4 14.51 13.20 -4.36
C SER A 4 15.61 12.89 -5.39
N SER A 5 16.65 13.72 -5.43
CA SER A 5 17.88 13.37 -6.13
C SER A 5 18.56 12.18 -5.44
N LEU A 6 19.43 11.47 -6.17
CA LEU A 6 20.22 10.36 -5.62
C LEU A 6 21.03 10.80 -4.40
N GLU A 7 21.59 12.02 -4.42
CA GLU A 7 22.36 12.56 -3.29
C GLU A 7 21.53 12.69 -2.01
N THR A 8 20.25 13.02 -2.13
CA THR A 8 19.35 13.12 -0.96
C THR A 8 19.07 11.74 -0.38
N LEU A 9 18.96 10.70 -1.21
CA LEU A 9 18.78 9.32 -0.75
C LEU A 9 20.02 8.82 -0.03
N GLU A 10 21.21 9.10 -0.56
CA GLU A 10 22.48 8.74 0.07
C GLU A 10 22.64 9.41 1.44
N SER A 11 22.33 10.70 1.56
CA SER A 11 22.37 11.38 2.86
C SER A 11 21.35 10.81 3.86
N LEU A 12 20.12 10.52 3.41
CA LEU A 12 19.09 9.95 4.28
C LEU A 12 19.49 8.57 4.82
N TYR A 13 20.11 7.75 3.96
CA TYR A 13 20.52 6.40 4.33
C TYR A 13 21.59 6.40 5.43
N LEU A 14 22.49 7.39 5.42
CA LEU A 14 23.54 7.52 6.42
C LEU A 14 23.04 8.12 7.75
N ASP A 15 22.03 8.99 7.71
CA ASP A 15 21.53 9.69 8.89
C ASP A 15 20.42 8.92 9.65
N ILE A 16 19.72 7.99 8.99
CA ILE A 16 18.64 7.22 9.61
C ILE A 16 19.20 6.02 10.37
N ALA A 17 18.86 5.92 11.66
CA ALA A 17 19.10 4.71 12.44
C ALA A 17 18.26 3.53 11.89
N ASN A 18 18.90 2.39 11.63
CA ASN A 18 18.28 1.19 11.06
C ASN A 18 17.46 1.47 9.78
N PRO A 19 18.10 1.94 8.69
CA PRO A 19 17.39 2.38 7.47
C PRO A 19 16.58 1.25 6.82
N GLN A 20 16.95 -0.01 7.04
CA GLN A 20 16.23 -1.19 6.54
C GLN A 20 14.79 -1.31 7.09
N GLN A 21 14.53 -0.76 8.28
CA GLN A 21 13.19 -0.80 8.90
C GLN A 21 12.38 0.47 8.64
N ASN A 22 13.06 1.56 8.28
CA ASN A 22 12.47 2.91 8.22
C ASN A 22 12.40 3.48 6.79
N ILE A 23 12.98 2.79 5.80
CA ILE A 23 12.99 3.22 4.41
C ILE A 23 12.52 2.08 3.51
N ARG A 24 11.55 2.37 2.64
CA ARG A 24 11.17 1.50 1.53
C ARG A 24 11.29 2.22 0.21
N PHE A 25 11.85 1.50 -0.76
CA PHE A 25 12.01 1.98 -2.12
C PHE A 25 10.94 1.34 -3.00
N TYR A 26 10.20 2.17 -3.74
CA TYR A 26 9.24 1.73 -4.75
C TYR A 26 9.65 2.31 -6.10
N LEU A 27 9.67 1.46 -7.12
CA LEU A 27 9.91 1.89 -8.48
C LEU A 27 8.58 1.97 -9.24
N GLY A 28 8.26 3.15 -9.74
CA GLY A 28 6.99 3.43 -10.38
C GLY A 28 5.92 3.92 -9.40
N TYR A 29 4.75 4.23 -9.94
CA TYR A 29 3.61 4.71 -9.18
C TYR A 29 2.31 4.37 -9.91
N SER A 30 1.23 4.23 -9.16
CA SER A 30 -0.12 4.22 -9.71
C SER A 30 -0.54 5.66 -9.96
N GLY A 31 -1.07 5.94 -11.16
CA GLY A 31 -1.57 7.25 -11.56
C GLY A 31 -2.97 7.14 -12.09
N TRP A 32 -3.79 8.16 -11.83
CA TRP A 32 -5.16 8.25 -12.32
C TRP A 32 -5.28 9.44 -13.27
N SER A 33 -6.03 9.25 -14.35
CA SER A 33 -6.45 10.34 -15.21
C SER A 33 -7.50 11.21 -14.51
N SER A 34 -7.76 12.40 -15.04
CA SER A 34 -8.77 13.32 -14.48
C SER A 34 -10.13 12.62 -14.31
N GLY A 35 -10.68 12.65 -13.10
CA GLY A 35 -11.98 12.06 -12.75
C GLY A 35 -12.01 10.52 -12.69
N GLN A 36 -10.91 9.83 -13.00
CA GLN A 36 -10.87 8.36 -13.01
C GLN A 36 -11.02 7.79 -11.61
N LEU A 37 -10.25 8.31 -10.64
CA LEU A 37 -10.31 7.85 -9.26
C LEU A 37 -11.71 8.06 -8.68
N ASP A 38 -12.32 9.22 -8.94
CA ASP A 38 -13.68 9.52 -8.46
C ASP A 38 -14.71 8.53 -9.03
N GLY A 39 -14.62 8.21 -10.33
CA GLY A 39 -15.48 7.20 -10.95
C GLY A 39 -15.28 5.78 -10.39
N GLU A 40 -14.04 5.41 -10.07
CA GLU A 40 -13.72 4.12 -9.43
C GLU A 40 -14.24 4.05 -7.98
N MET A 41 -14.21 5.18 -7.26
CA MET A 41 -14.78 5.30 -5.93
C MET A 41 -16.31 5.16 -5.94
N GLU A 42 -17.00 5.82 -6.89
CA GLU A 42 -18.46 5.70 -7.07
C GLU A 42 -18.89 4.26 -7.41
N GLN A 43 -18.05 3.53 -8.16
CA GLN A 43 -18.27 2.12 -8.50
C GLN A 43 -17.94 1.14 -7.37
N ASN A 44 -17.52 1.63 -6.19
CA ASN A 44 -17.05 0.82 -5.07
C ASN A 44 -15.89 -0.12 -5.47
N SER A 45 -15.05 0.31 -6.43
CA SER A 45 -13.87 -0.46 -6.87
C SER A 45 -12.75 -0.44 -5.83
N TRP A 46 -12.74 0.54 -4.92
CA TRP A 46 -11.73 0.69 -3.87
C TRP A 46 -12.35 0.63 -2.48
N LEU A 47 -11.63 -0.03 -1.57
CA LEU A 47 -11.84 0.08 -0.13
C LEU A 47 -10.79 1.04 0.44
N VAL A 48 -11.24 2.12 1.08
CA VAL A 48 -10.35 3.18 1.58
C VAL A 48 -10.30 3.17 3.11
N GLN A 49 -9.10 3.29 3.65
CA GLN A 49 -8.85 3.52 5.08
C GLN A 49 -7.79 4.60 5.27
N SER A 50 -7.71 5.12 6.49
CA SER A 50 -6.58 5.94 6.92
C SER A 50 -5.27 5.17 6.74
N ALA A 51 -4.24 5.88 6.29
CA ALA A 51 -2.91 5.29 6.18
C ALA A 51 -2.39 4.85 7.56
N ASP A 52 -1.77 3.68 7.60
CA ASP A 52 -1.15 3.11 8.80
C ASP A 52 0.31 2.80 8.48
N GLU A 53 1.23 3.48 9.16
CA GLU A 53 2.67 3.29 8.96
C GLU A 53 3.12 1.85 9.19
N ARG A 54 2.42 1.12 10.06
CA ARG A 54 2.75 -0.28 10.37
C ARG A 54 2.52 -1.19 9.17
N LEU A 55 1.53 -0.87 8.33
CA LEU A 55 1.27 -1.59 7.09
C LEU A 55 2.28 -1.22 6.00
N VAL A 56 2.75 0.03 5.99
CA VAL A 56 3.77 0.50 5.03
C VAL A 56 5.11 -0.18 5.30
N PHE A 57 5.52 -0.28 6.56
CA PHE A 57 6.81 -0.85 6.96
C PHE A 57 6.76 -2.33 7.37
N LEU A 58 5.65 -3.04 7.09
CA LEU A 58 5.48 -4.44 7.47
C LEU A 58 6.47 -5.39 6.74
N ASP A 59 7.35 -6.06 7.46
CA ASP A 59 8.35 -6.98 6.89
C ASP A 59 7.74 -8.09 6.00
N GLN A 60 6.55 -8.58 6.34
CA GLN A 60 5.86 -9.64 5.60
C GLN A 60 4.95 -9.07 4.52
N GLU A 61 5.49 -8.82 3.33
CA GLU A 61 4.80 -8.15 2.22
C GLU A 61 3.51 -8.86 1.80
N ASP A 62 3.53 -10.20 1.76
CA ASP A 62 2.36 -11.03 1.43
C ASP A 62 1.20 -10.83 2.41
N GLN A 63 1.48 -10.33 3.62
CA GLN A 63 0.46 -10.08 4.63
C GLN A 63 -0.12 -8.68 4.56
N ILE A 64 0.52 -7.72 3.88
CA ILE A 64 0.07 -6.31 3.82
C ILE A 64 -1.39 -6.25 3.41
N TRP A 65 -1.76 -6.96 2.34
CA TRP A 65 -3.13 -6.98 1.84
C TRP A 65 -4.11 -7.56 2.89
N SER A 66 -3.78 -8.70 3.50
CA SER A 66 -4.68 -9.35 4.47
C SER A 66 -4.86 -8.54 5.75
N GLN A 67 -3.77 -7.94 6.25
CA GLN A 67 -3.81 -7.06 7.43
C GLN A 67 -4.58 -5.77 7.13
N SER A 68 -4.41 -5.19 5.92
CA SER A 68 -5.15 -4.01 5.47
C SER A 68 -6.67 -4.26 5.39
N VAL A 69 -7.08 -5.43 4.90
CA VAL A 69 -8.50 -5.77 4.81
C VAL A 69 -9.08 -6.11 6.19
N ASN A 70 -8.28 -6.74 7.05
CA ASN A 70 -8.69 -7.05 8.42
C ASN A 70 -8.88 -5.79 9.27
N SER A 71 -8.10 -4.73 9.05
CA SER A 71 -8.23 -3.44 9.77
C SER A 71 -9.49 -2.66 9.41
N LEU A 72 -10.06 -2.88 8.21
CA LEU A 72 -11.35 -2.32 7.80
C LEU A 72 -12.55 -2.93 8.55
N GLY A 73 -12.33 -4.00 9.31
CA GLY A 73 -13.31 -4.63 10.19
C GLY A 73 -13.95 -5.90 9.63
N LYS A 74 -14.74 -6.58 10.48
CA LYS A 74 -15.27 -7.93 10.23
C LYS A 74 -16.07 -8.06 8.93
N LYS A 75 -16.69 -6.98 8.46
CA LYS A 75 -17.46 -6.97 7.21
C LYS A 75 -16.62 -7.37 6.01
N TYR A 76 -15.33 -7.03 5.96
CA TYR A 76 -14.49 -7.19 4.77
C TYR A 76 -13.58 -8.43 4.82
N GLN A 77 -13.52 -9.12 5.96
CA GLN A 77 -12.61 -10.26 6.17
C GLN A 77 -12.83 -11.42 5.21
N TYR A 78 -14.04 -11.59 4.65
CA TYR A 78 -14.31 -12.64 3.67
C TYR A 78 -13.46 -12.48 2.41
N LEU A 79 -13.09 -11.24 2.04
CA LEU A 79 -12.22 -10.97 0.90
C LEU A 79 -10.85 -11.63 1.09
N THR A 80 -10.41 -11.86 2.34
CA THR A 80 -9.10 -12.48 2.62
C THR A 80 -9.00 -13.95 2.27
N LYS A 81 -10.15 -14.56 2.00
CA LYS A 81 -10.28 -15.94 1.58
C LYS A 81 -10.74 -16.05 0.14
N ALA A 82 -10.95 -14.92 -0.54
CA ALA A 82 -11.33 -14.93 -1.94
C ALA A 82 -10.17 -15.48 -2.78
N PRO A 83 -10.46 -16.31 -3.80
CA PRO A 83 -9.41 -16.80 -4.69
C PRO A 83 -8.78 -15.62 -5.43
N VAL A 84 -7.46 -15.71 -5.65
CA VAL A 84 -6.69 -14.70 -6.40
C VAL A 84 -7.24 -14.53 -7.82
N ASN A 85 -7.84 -15.58 -8.39
CA ASN A 85 -8.54 -15.52 -9.66
C ASN A 85 -10.07 -15.57 -9.43
N PRO A 86 -10.83 -14.52 -9.80
CA PRO A 86 -12.28 -14.49 -9.71
C PRO A 86 -12.98 -15.60 -10.51
N GLN A 87 -12.32 -16.17 -11.53
CA GLN A 87 -12.84 -17.23 -12.40
C GLN A 87 -12.74 -18.64 -11.77
N TRP A 88 -12.20 -18.78 -10.56
CA TRP A 88 -12.09 -20.07 -9.87
C TRP A 88 -13.34 -20.45 -9.06
N ASN A 89 -14.47 -19.79 -9.31
CA ASN A 89 -15.78 -20.06 -8.69
C ASN A 89 -16.79 -20.59 -9.72
#